data_AF-A0A1G7IKK8-F1
#
_entry.id   AF-A0A1G7IKK8-F1
#
_cell.length_a   1.000
_cell.length_b   1.000
_cell.length_c   1.000
_cell.angle_alpha   90.00
_cell.angle_beta   90.00
_cell.angle_gamma   90.00
#
_symmetry.space_group_name_H-M   'P 1'
#
loop_
_entity.id
_entity.type
_entity.pdbx_description
1 polymer ?
#
loop_
_entity_poly.entity_id
_entity_poly.type
_entity_poly.pdbx_seq_one_letter_code
_entity_poly.pdbx_strand_id
1 'polypeptide(L)'
;TRPTVRWTTIVRAALLCGTALAPWPAMAADYDILGTTETVDGNGGGTHASPWTVGDDLDIHYSGTLRVINGGQLTSTRAYLSHGGTVTVTGHGSTWTTSERTYVGFDGNATSIMDIRDGATATTHGVTLGYVAGSKGTLTVTGHGTSWTSTGTRNAYVGYYGEGHLTVSDGASFKSPGLVVGYLYDPVQPGSGSGTVTLTDGGTISIDSGTGTLELGRSGGTTGTLNIGAAAGDTPAAPGNLNAATVTLGSGTGLVVFNHDSEDYTFSPDIGGTGDVDVYSGVTTYTGTMGSSVTTTLRGGTFILNGSMQSATLNGGGLYINGTLGSLTFQSGTLGGNTIPFGFTVPSGSVLAPG
;
A
#
# COMPACT_ATOMS: atom_id res chain seq x y z
N THR A 1 -17.37 50.63 -10.14
CA THR A 1 -17.94 50.46 -8.78
C THR A 1 -19.43 50.14 -8.87
N ARG A 2 -19.77 48.86 -8.80
CA ARG A 2 -21.07 48.34 -8.35
C ARG A 2 -20.84 46.95 -7.74
N PRO A 3 -21.08 46.74 -6.44
CA PRO A 3 -21.07 45.42 -5.82
C PRO A 3 -22.50 44.89 -5.69
N THR A 4 -22.70 43.57 -5.81
CA THR A 4 -23.67 42.70 -5.07
C THR A 4 -23.76 41.34 -5.80
N VAL A 5 -23.05 40.31 -5.34
CA VAL A 5 -23.45 39.28 -4.36
C VAL A 5 -24.58 38.36 -4.88
N ARG A 6 -24.21 37.13 -5.27
CA ARG A 6 -25.13 36.00 -5.48
C ARG A 6 -25.36 35.29 -4.14
N TRP A 7 -26.61 35.21 -3.72
CA TRP A 7 -27.08 34.22 -2.76
C TRP A 7 -28.00 33.25 -3.50
N THR A 8 -27.68 31.97 -3.50
CA THR A 8 -28.67 30.91 -3.77
C THR A 8 -28.58 29.90 -2.65
N THR A 9 -29.55 30.00 -1.75
CA THR A 9 -29.85 29.00 -0.73
C THR A 9 -31.37 28.94 -0.61
N ILE A 10 -31.87 27.71 -0.77
CA ILE A 10 -33.18 27.13 -0.39
C ILE A 10 -34.41 27.54 -1.19
N VAL A 11 -35.09 26.51 -1.73
CA VAL A 11 -36.56 26.45 -1.68
C VAL A 11 -36.98 25.11 -1.09
N ARG A 12 -37.54 25.15 0.12
CA ARG A 12 -38.54 24.20 0.62
C ARG A 12 -39.92 24.87 0.51
N ALA A 13 -40.92 24.04 0.24
CA ALA A 13 -42.38 24.26 0.22
C ALA A 13 -42.98 24.81 -1.09
N ALA A 14 -43.88 24.04 -1.73
CA ALA A 14 -45.33 24.20 -1.53
C ALA A 14 -46.20 23.19 -2.35
N LEU A 15 -47.33 22.82 -1.72
CA LEU A 15 -48.68 22.62 -2.25
C LEU A 15 -49.08 21.38 -3.09
N LEU A 16 -50.14 20.72 -2.58
CA LEU A 16 -51.03 19.78 -3.26
C LEU A 16 -51.62 20.37 -4.54
N CYS A 17 -51.44 19.70 -5.67
CA CYS A 17 -52.51 19.46 -6.64
C CYS A 17 -52.11 18.26 -7.53
N GLY A 18 -53.00 17.27 -7.62
CA GLY A 18 -52.72 15.99 -8.25
C GLY A 18 -52.70 16.06 -9.78
N THR A 19 -51.55 15.72 -10.35
CA THR A 19 -51.40 14.76 -11.45
C THR A 19 -50.04 14.09 -11.26
N ALA A 20 -50.02 12.76 -11.24
CA ALA A 20 -48.80 11.99 -11.11
C ALA A 20 -47.95 12.15 -12.38
N LEU A 21 -47.13 13.20 -12.43
CA LEU A 21 -45.88 13.17 -13.16
C LEU A 21 -45.02 12.14 -12.43
N ALA A 22 -44.87 10.95 -13.03
CA ALA A 22 -43.85 10.01 -12.59
C ALA A 22 -42.54 10.79 -12.50
N PRO A 23 -41.85 10.81 -11.33
CA PRO A 23 -40.55 11.44 -11.26
C PRO A 23 -39.70 10.75 -12.33
N TRP A 24 -39.09 11.55 -13.22
CA TRP A 24 -37.98 11.05 -14.03
C TRP A 24 -37.03 10.29 -13.10
N PRO A 25 -36.43 9.17 -13.52
CA PRO A 25 -35.44 8.50 -12.68
C PRO A 25 -34.46 9.58 -12.24
N ALA A 26 -34.40 9.85 -10.93
CA ALA A 26 -33.44 10.79 -10.38
C ALA A 26 -32.09 10.28 -10.87
N MET A 27 -31.45 11.03 -11.77
CA MET A 27 -30.09 10.71 -12.17
C MET A 27 -29.30 10.69 -10.87
N ALA A 28 -28.64 9.58 -10.60
CA ALA A 28 -27.67 9.51 -9.54
C ALA A 28 -26.72 10.72 -9.69
N ALA A 29 -26.57 11.48 -8.63
CA ALA A 29 -25.69 12.63 -8.60
C ALA A 29 -24.57 12.36 -7.59
N ASP A 30 -23.43 12.97 -7.84
CA ASP A 30 -22.29 12.95 -6.95
C ASP A 30 -22.70 13.46 -5.56
N TYR A 31 -22.04 12.93 -4.52
CA TYR A 31 -22.23 13.36 -3.15
C TYR A 31 -20.94 13.95 -2.60
N ASP A 32 -20.99 15.25 -2.30
CA ASP A 32 -19.87 16.02 -1.80
C ASP A 32 -19.88 16.12 -0.26
N ILE A 33 -18.78 15.72 0.38
CA ILE A 33 -18.49 15.98 1.80
C ILE A 33 -17.46 17.11 1.88
N LEU A 34 -17.95 18.33 2.19
CA LEU A 34 -17.19 19.59 2.09
C LEU A 34 -16.88 20.16 3.48
N GLY A 35 -15.74 19.80 4.07
CA GLY A 35 -15.35 20.31 5.39
C GLY A 35 -16.31 19.97 6.53
N THR A 36 -17.28 19.09 6.28
CA THR A 36 -18.21 18.52 7.25
C THR A 36 -17.77 17.11 7.64
N THR A 37 -18.39 16.57 8.68
CA THR A 37 -18.26 15.14 9.01
C THR A 37 -19.57 14.45 8.73
N GLU A 38 -19.53 13.46 7.83
CA GLU A 38 -20.64 12.53 7.62
C GLU A 38 -20.36 11.21 8.34
N THR A 39 -21.39 10.63 8.94
CA THR A 39 -21.31 9.38 9.69
C THR A 39 -22.42 8.42 9.27
N VAL A 40 -22.03 7.21 8.86
CA VAL A 40 -22.92 6.05 8.71
C VAL A 40 -22.71 5.17 9.94
N ASP A 41 -23.68 5.17 10.84
CA ASP A 41 -23.66 4.33 12.04
C ASP A 41 -24.65 3.16 11.89
N GLY A 42 -24.17 1.92 12.00
CA GLY A 42 -25.00 0.72 11.92
C GLY A 42 -26.01 0.58 13.06
N ASN A 43 -25.79 1.23 14.20
CA ASN A 43 -26.74 1.30 15.32
C ASN A 43 -27.73 2.47 15.18
N GLY A 44 -27.60 3.29 14.14
CA GLY A 44 -28.34 4.53 13.96
C GLY A 44 -27.71 5.73 14.68
N GLY A 45 -28.22 6.92 14.43
CA GLY A 45 -27.71 8.17 15.03
C GLY A 45 -26.55 8.82 14.27
N GLY A 46 -26.09 8.22 13.17
CA GLY A 46 -25.24 8.88 12.17
C GLY A 46 -25.99 9.98 11.40
N THR A 47 -25.25 10.79 10.64
CA THR A 47 -25.84 11.78 9.73
C THR A 47 -26.54 11.13 8.53
N HIS A 48 -26.15 9.89 8.20
CA HIS A 48 -26.78 9.04 7.20
C HIS A 48 -27.27 7.72 7.81
N ALA A 49 -28.38 7.21 7.30
CA ALA A 49 -28.89 5.89 7.67
C ALA A 49 -28.01 4.77 7.09
N SER A 50 -27.90 3.65 7.80
CA SER A 50 -27.27 2.42 7.32
C SER A 50 -28.35 1.45 6.79
N PRO A 51 -28.22 0.90 5.57
CA PRO A 51 -27.18 1.17 4.58
C PRO A 51 -27.35 2.54 3.89
N TRP A 52 -26.23 3.20 3.59
CA TRP A 52 -26.18 4.40 2.76
C TRP A 52 -25.66 4.05 1.37
N THR A 53 -26.44 4.37 0.34
CA THR A 53 -26.03 4.22 -1.07
C THR A 53 -25.88 5.59 -1.70
N VAL A 54 -24.67 5.92 -2.14
CA VAL A 54 -24.37 7.04 -3.03
C VAL A 54 -24.57 6.55 -4.45
N GLY A 55 -25.43 7.22 -5.21
CA GLY A 55 -25.81 6.76 -6.55
C GLY A 55 -24.69 6.86 -7.58
N ASP A 56 -23.77 7.82 -7.41
CA ASP A 56 -22.64 8.08 -8.31
C ASP A 56 -21.34 8.23 -7.52
N ASP A 57 -20.55 9.30 -7.76
CA ASP A 57 -19.28 9.51 -7.07
C ASP A 57 -19.48 10.02 -5.65
N LEU A 58 -18.58 9.59 -4.77
CA LEU A 58 -18.47 10.09 -3.41
C LEU A 58 -17.19 10.92 -3.29
N ASP A 59 -17.35 12.23 -3.19
CA ASP A 59 -16.26 13.19 -3.13
C ASP A 59 -16.06 13.65 -1.68
N ILE A 60 -14.90 13.33 -1.09
CA ILE A 60 -14.51 13.75 0.26
C ILE A 60 -13.34 14.71 0.14
N HIS A 61 -13.59 16.01 0.28
CA HIS A 61 -12.55 17.01 0.12
C HIS A 61 -12.69 18.24 1.01
N TYR A 62 -11.74 19.16 0.94
CA TYR A 62 -11.65 20.36 1.80
C TYR A 62 -11.76 20.03 3.30
N SER A 63 -10.98 19.07 3.76
CA SER A 63 -11.03 18.53 5.13
C SER A 63 -12.36 17.86 5.51
N GLY A 64 -13.16 17.47 4.52
CA GLY A 64 -14.31 16.60 4.71
C GLY A 64 -13.92 15.28 5.36
N THR A 65 -14.80 14.76 6.21
CA THR A 65 -14.56 13.53 6.97
C THR A 65 -15.72 12.57 6.78
N LEU A 66 -15.43 11.32 6.48
CA LEU A 66 -16.41 10.25 6.42
C LEU A 66 -16.10 9.17 7.45
N ARG A 67 -17.11 8.79 8.23
CA ARG A 67 -17.02 7.73 9.23
C ARG A 67 -18.04 6.65 8.94
N VAL A 68 -17.61 5.42 8.76
CA VAL A 68 -18.48 4.25 8.65
C VAL A 68 -18.18 3.35 9.86
N ILE A 69 -19.13 3.29 10.80
CA ILE A 69 -18.88 2.76 12.15
C ILE A 69 -19.98 1.82 12.62
N ASN A 70 -19.68 1.00 13.63
CA ASN A 70 -20.65 0.18 14.37
C ASN A 70 -21.53 -0.71 13.47
N GLY A 71 -20.98 -1.32 12.42
CA GLY A 71 -21.77 -2.09 11.46
C GLY A 71 -22.43 -1.24 10.36
N GLY A 72 -22.00 0.01 10.21
CA GLY A 72 -22.45 0.90 9.14
C GLY A 72 -22.09 0.34 7.77
N GLN A 73 -23.00 0.46 6.80
CA GLN A 73 -22.78 -0.04 5.44
C GLN A 73 -22.87 1.11 4.45
N LEU A 74 -21.83 1.30 3.64
CA LEU A 74 -21.76 2.31 2.60
C LEU A 74 -21.48 1.69 1.23
N THR A 75 -22.24 2.09 0.22
CA THR A 75 -21.98 1.77 -1.18
C THR A 75 -21.87 3.04 -2.01
N SER A 76 -20.87 3.14 -2.88
CA SER A 76 -20.75 4.20 -3.89
C SER A 76 -20.27 3.66 -5.24
N THR A 77 -20.31 4.46 -6.30
CA THR A 77 -19.75 4.06 -7.60
C THR A 77 -18.23 4.19 -7.56
N ARG A 78 -17.70 5.41 -7.50
CA ARG A 78 -16.29 5.70 -7.18
C ARG A 78 -16.20 6.41 -5.84
N ALA A 79 -14.98 6.68 -5.41
CA ALA A 79 -14.72 7.57 -4.30
C ALA A 79 -13.43 8.36 -4.52
N TYR A 80 -13.47 9.65 -4.24
CA TYR A 80 -12.38 10.59 -4.40
C TYR A 80 -12.08 11.28 -3.08
N LEU A 81 -10.86 11.09 -2.56
CA LEU A 81 -10.39 11.84 -1.42
C LEU A 81 -9.34 12.86 -1.90
N SER A 82 -9.57 14.14 -1.63
CA SER A 82 -8.61 15.21 -1.95
C SER A 82 -8.60 16.32 -0.89
N HIS A 83 -7.68 17.29 -0.98
CA HIS A 83 -7.60 18.48 -0.12
C HIS A 83 -7.85 18.25 1.40
N GLY A 84 -7.20 17.26 2.02
CA GLY A 84 -7.39 16.97 3.44
C GLY A 84 -8.54 16.01 3.75
N GLY A 85 -9.19 15.44 2.74
CA GLY A 85 -10.27 14.48 2.90
C GLY A 85 -9.82 13.25 3.69
N THR A 86 -10.62 12.86 4.67
CA THR A 86 -10.35 11.70 5.54
C THR A 86 -11.51 10.71 5.55
N VAL A 87 -11.19 9.42 5.53
CA VAL A 87 -12.16 8.34 5.66
C VAL A 87 -11.72 7.38 6.76
N THR A 88 -12.64 7.02 7.65
CA THR A 88 -12.44 5.95 8.62
C THR A 88 -13.58 4.94 8.50
N VAL A 89 -13.24 3.68 8.21
CA VAL A 89 -14.16 2.55 8.30
C VAL A 89 -13.69 1.67 9.46
N THR A 90 -14.49 1.58 10.52
CA THR A 90 -14.07 0.89 11.76
C THR A 90 -15.20 0.11 12.41
N GLY A 91 -14.84 -0.96 13.10
CA GLY A 91 -15.75 -1.81 13.86
C GLY A 91 -16.24 -3.01 13.06
N HIS A 92 -16.42 -4.12 13.77
CA HIS A 92 -16.85 -5.38 13.18
C HIS A 92 -18.18 -5.22 12.43
N GLY A 93 -18.20 -5.69 11.18
CA GLY A 93 -19.37 -5.62 10.30
C GLY A 93 -19.57 -4.28 9.61
N SER A 94 -18.75 -3.26 9.89
CA SER A 94 -18.75 -2.03 9.08
C SER A 94 -18.19 -2.33 7.70
N THR A 95 -18.92 -1.93 6.65
CA THR A 95 -18.55 -2.20 5.26
C THR A 95 -18.52 -0.96 4.40
N TRP A 96 -17.52 -0.90 3.52
CA TRP A 96 -17.49 0.05 2.42
C TRP A 96 -17.31 -0.68 1.09
N THR A 97 -18.22 -0.43 0.16
CA THR A 97 -18.22 -1.06 -1.16
C THR A 97 -18.19 -0.01 -2.26
N THR A 98 -17.29 -0.16 -3.23
CA THR A 98 -17.29 0.64 -4.46
C THR A 98 -17.36 -0.26 -5.70
N SER A 99 -18.23 0.08 -6.64
CA SER A 99 -18.34 -0.65 -7.92
C SER A 99 -17.23 -0.29 -8.91
N GLU A 100 -16.51 0.81 -8.66
CA GLU A 100 -15.36 1.27 -9.42
C GLU A 100 -14.17 1.61 -8.49
N ARG A 101 -13.16 2.30 -9.02
CA ARG A 101 -11.90 2.59 -8.32
C ARG A 101 -12.07 3.67 -7.24
N THR A 102 -11.35 3.48 -6.14
CA THR A 102 -11.16 4.50 -5.10
C THR A 102 -9.84 5.24 -5.30
N TYR A 103 -9.87 6.57 -5.18
CA TYR A 103 -8.69 7.44 -5.28
C TYR A 103 -8.45 8.15 -3.95
N VAL A 104 -7.23 8.03 -3.42
CA VAL A 104 -6.79 8.72 -2.19
C VAL A 104 -5.65 9.66 -2.54
N GLY A 105 -5.86 10.96 -2.34
CA GLY A 105 -4.95 11.98 -2.87
C GLY A 105 -5.16 12.12 -4.38
N PHE A 106 -6.36 12.52 -4.78
CA PHE A 106 -6.73 12.64 -6.20
C PHE A 106 -6.12 13.89 -6.87
N ASP A 107 -6.20 15.05 -6.21
CA ASP A 107 -5.75 16.34 -6.75
C ASP A 107 -4.35 16.76 -6.27
N GLY A 108 -3.66 17.61 -7.03
CA GLY A 108 -2.37 18.18 -6.64
C GLY A 108 -2.45 18.99 -5.33
N ASN A 109 -1.43 18.87 -4.47
CA ASN A 109 -1.37 19.42 -3.11
C ASN A 109 -2.39 18.83 -2.10
N ALA A 110 -3.14 17.79 -2.47
CA ALA A 110 -3.98 17.06 -1.54
C ALA A 110 -3.14 16.11 -0.68
N THR A 111 -3.24 16.22 0.64
CA THR A 111 -2.92 15.10 1.53
C THR A 111 -4.24 14.49 1.98
N SER A 112 -4.44 13.20 1.73
CA SER A 112 -5.67 12.49 2.10
C SER A 112 -5.34 11.17 2.77
N ILE A 113 -6.17 10.83 3.76
CA ILE A 113 -5.93 9.68 4.64
C ILE A 113 -7.17 8.80 4.63
N MET A 114 -6.92 7.51 4.53
CA MET A 114 -7.94 6.50 4.64
C MET A 114 -7.50 5.40 5.59
N ASP A 115 -8.36 5.10 6.58
CA ASP A 115 -8.11 4.05 7.56
C ASP A 115 -9.25 3.03 7.57
N ILE A 116 -8.90 1.75 7.35
CA ILE A 116 -9.79 0.61 7.56
C ILE A 116 -9.26 -0.16 8.76
N ARG A 117 -10.10 -0.36 9.79
CA ARG A 117 -9.64 -0.98 11.04
C ARG A 117 -10.70 -1.70 11.86
N ASP A 118 -10.26 -2.38 12.91
CA ASP A 118 -11.11 -3.01 13.95
C ASP A 118 -12.17 -3.98 13.41
N GLY A 119 -11.81 -4.82 12.45
CA GLY A 119 -12.72 -5.83 11.87
C GLY A 119 -13.62 -5.31 10.75
N ALA A 120 -13.34 -4.12 10.21
CA ALA A 120 -14.05 -3.55 9.07
C ALA A 120 -13.66 -4.22 7.74
N THR A 121 -14.54 -4.15 6.75
CA THR A 121 -14.30 -4.70 5.41
C THR A 121 -14.50 -3.65 4.32
N ALA A 122 -13.50 -3.49 3.45
CA ALA A 122 -13.58 -2.66 2.24
C ALA A 122 -13.51 -3.53 0.98
N THR A 123 -14.44 -3.34 0.05
CA THR A 123 -14.47 -4.04 -1.25
C THR A 123 -14.55 -3.00 -2.37
N THR A 124 -13.52 -2.92 -3.22
CA THR A 124 -13.43 -1.89 -4.27
C THR A 124 -13.02 -2.50 -5.61
N HIS A 125 -13.14 -1.80 -6.74
CA HIS A 125 -12.55 -2.26 -8.02
C HIS A 125 -11.09 -1.81 -8.23
N GLY A 126 -10.34 -1.73 -7.12
CA GLY A 126 -8.97 -1.25 -7.06
C GLY A 126 -8.83 0.07 -6.31
N VAL A 127 -7.58 0.43 -6.02
CA VAL A 127 -7.23 1.65 -5.30
C VAL A 127 -6.07 2.36 -5.97
N THR A 128 -6.06 3.68 -5.91
CA THR A 128 -4.93 4.50 -6.33
C THR A 128 -4.61 5.53 -5.27
N LEU A 129 -3.37 5.48 -4.76
CA LEU A 129 -2.84 6.41 -3.77
C LEU A 129 -1.88 7.37 -4.46
N GLY A 130 -2.06 8.68 -4.28
CA GLY A 130 -1.23 9.71 -4.91
C GLY A 130 -1.41 9.76 -6.43
N TYR A 131 -2.61 10.12 -6.89
CA TYR A 131 -3.00 10.03 -8.30
C TYR A 131 -2.27 11.06 -9.17
N VAL A 132 -2.06 12.29 -8.70
CA VAL A 132 -1.45 13.40 -9.48
C VAL A 132 -0.15 13.87 -8.82
N ALA A 133 0.76 14.48 -9.60
CA ALA A 133 1.97 15.09 -9.07
C ALA A 133 1.65 16.08 -7.93
N GLY A 134 2.42 15.98 -6.83
CA GLY A 134 2.21 16.79 -5.62
C GLY A 134 1.05 16.34 -4.72
N SER A 135 0.29 15.32 -5.09
CA SER A 135 -0.70 14.68 -4.20
C SER A 135 -0.03 13.64 -3.29
N LYS A 136 -0.59 13.44 -2.10
CA LYS A 136 -0.18 12.43 -1.12
C LYS A 136 -1.39 11.62 -0.66
N GLY A 137 -1.38 10.32 -0.94
CA GLY A 137 -2.43 9.39 -0.50
C GLY A 137 -1.91 8.39 0.52
N THR A 138 -2.56 8.31 1.68
CA THR A 138 -2.23 7.30 2.71
C THR A 138 -3.40 6.35 2.92
N LEU A 139 -3.13 5.05 2.88
CA LEU A 139 -4.09 4.00 3.22
C LEU A 139 -3.50 3.11 4.32
N THR A 140 -4.20 3.01 5.45
CA THR A 140 -3.89 2.08 6.53
C THR A 140 -4.95 0.98 6.56
N VAL A 141 -4.53 -0.27 6.57
CA VAL A 141 -5.39 -1.43 6.79
C VAL A 141 -4.85 -2.20 7.99
N THR A 142 -5.48 -2.04 9.16
CA THR A 142 -4.95 -2.53 10.44
C THR A 142 -5.99 -3.30 11.26
N GLY A 143 -5.54 -4.25 12.05
CA GLY A 143 -6.33 -4.96 13.04
C GLY A 143 -6.86 -6.30 12.54
N HIS A 144 -6.94 -7.25 13.46
CA HIS A 144 -7.39 -8.60 13.15
C HIS A 144 -8.81 -8.62 12.60
N GLY A 145 -9.03 -9.37 11.52
CA GLY A 145 -10.32 -9.48 10.84
C GLY A 145 -10.64 -8.29 9.94
N THR A 146 -9.79 -7.26 9.90
CA THR A 146 -9.90 -6.17 8.95
C THR A 146 -9.46 -6.63 7.56
N SER A 147 -10.22 -6.28 6.51
CA SER A 147 -9.84 -6.66 5.15
C SER A 147 -10.12 -5.57 4.11
N TRP A 148 -9.23 -5.50 3.13
CA TRP A 148 -9.41 -4.78 1.87
C TRP A 148 -9.36 -5.79 0.71
N THR A 149 -10.37 -5.80 -0.13
CA THR A 149 -10.42 -6.65 -1.33
C THR A 149 -10.66 -5.82 -2.57
N SER A 150 -9.71 -5.83 -3.51
CA SER A 150 -9.89 -5.27 -4.84
C SER A 150 -10.48 -6.32 -5.78
N THR A 151 -11.72 -6.12 -6.22
CA THR A 151 -12.42 -6.97 -7.20
C THR A 151 -12.07 -6.55 -8.63
N GLY A 152 -12.11 -7.51 -9.56
CA GLY A 152 -11.78 -7.28 -10.97
C GLY A 152 -10.30 -7.52 -11.29
N THR A 153 -9.85 -7.00 -12.43
CA THR A 153 -8.54 -7.29 -13.02
C THR A 153 -7.56 -6.10 -12.98
N ARG A 154 -7.97 -4.98 -12.38
CA ARG A 154 -7.17 -3.75 -12.33
C ARG A 154 -6.21 -3.78 -11.14
N ASN A 155 -4.96 -3.42 -11.38
CA ASN A 155 -3.95 -3.31 -10.33
C ASN A 155 -4.29 -2.21 -9.32
N ALA A 156 -3.86 -2.42 -8.08
CA ALA A 156 -3.72 -1.35 -7.09
C ALA A 156 -2.44 -0.55 -7.37
N TYR A 157 -2.49 0.76 -7.14
CA TYR A 157 -1.37 1.67 -7.37
C TYR A 157 -1.06 2.48 -6.10
N VAL A 158 0.23 2.51 -5.74
CA VAL A 158 0.76 3.27 -4.60
C VAL A 158 1.82 4.23 -5.15
N GLY A 159 1.51 5.52 -5.21
CA GLY A 159 2.35 6.54 -5.84
C GLY A 159 2.24 6.51 -7.37
N TYR A 160 1.09 6.94 -7.90
CA TYR A 160 0.79 6.86 -9.35
C TYR A 160 1.41 7.97 -10.20
N TYR A 161 1.33 9.21 -9.72
CA TYR A 161 2.13 10.36 -10.18
C TYR A 161 2.62 11.20 -8.99
N GLY A 162 1.99 11.04 -7.82
CA GLY A 162 2.38 11.67 -6.56
C GLY A 162 2.98 10.65 -5.59
N GLU A 163 2.81 10.94 -4.29
CA GLU A 163 3.26 10.08 -3.20
C GLU A 163 2.12 9.17 -2.71
N GLY A 164 2.40 7.89 -2.55
CA GLY A 164 1.47 6.92 -1.99
C GLY A 164 2.10 6.13 -0.85
N HIS A 165 1.33 5.93 0.23
CA HIS A 165 1.73 5.11 1.37
C HIS A 165 0.63 4.08 1.68
N LEU A 166 0.99 2.80 1.66
CA LEU A 166 0.13 1.70 2.08
C LEU A 166 0.77 1.00 3.27
N THR A 167 0.05 0.95 4.40
CA THR A 167 0.44 0.15 5.56
C THR A 167 -0.58 -0.94 5.79
N VAL A 168 -0.11 -2.19 5.92
CA VAL A 168 -0.94 -3.32 6.32
C VAL A 168 -0.33 -3.95 7.57
N SER A 169 -1.10 -3.97 8.66
CA SER A 169 -0.59 -4.35 9.98
C SER A 169 -1.58 -5.14 10.83
N ASP A 170 -1.10 -5.63 11.97
CA ASP A 170 -1.89 -6.24 13.06
C ASP A 170 -2.82 -7.37 12.59
N GLY A 171 -2.31 -8.24 11.71
CA GLY A 171 -3.05 -9.37 11.15
C GLY A 171 -4.13 -9.02 10.11
N ALA A 172 -4.18 -7.78 9.63
CA ALA A 172 -5.13 -7.39 8.58
C ALA A 172 -4.74 -7.97 7.20
N SER A 173 -5.70 -8.02 6.28
CA SER A 173 -5.48 -8.54 4.91
C SER A 173 -5.78 -7.51 3.83
N PHE A 174 -4.86 -7.33 2.89
CA PHE A 174 -5.06 -6.58 1.65
C PHE A 174 -4.94 -7.51 0.45
N LYS A 175 -5.94 -7.53 -0.43
CA LYS A 175 -5.99 -8.40 -1.61
C LYS A 175 -6.18 -7.59 -2.88
N SER A 176 -5.36 -7.86 -3.89
CA SER A 176 -5.50 -7.27 -5.24
C SER A 176 -5.02 -8.23 -6.33
N PRO A 177 -5.48 -8.10 -7.58
CA PRO A 177 -4.95 -8.89 -8.70
C PRO A 177 -3.50 -8.49 -9.07
N GLY A 178 -3.09 -7.28 -8.72
CA GLY A 178 -1.75 -6.75 -8.95
C GLY A 178 -1.50 -5.55 -8.02
N LEU A 179 -0.23 -5.25 -7.74
CA LEU A 179 0.17 -4.09 -6.96
C LEU A 179 1.40 -3.44 -7.60
N VAL A 180 1.30 -2.14 -7.88
CA VAL A 180 2.39 -1.35 -8.44
C VAL A 180 2.72 -0.19 -7.50
N VAL A 181 3.98 -0.04 -7.15
CA VAL A 181 4.48 0.92 -6.16
C VAL A 181 5.52 1.80 -6.85
N GLY A 182 5.25 3.10 -6.96
CA GLY A 182 6.02 3.98 -7.83
C GLY A 182 5.71 3.71 -9.29
N TYR A 183 4.76 4.46 -9.83
CA TYR A 183 4.30 4.34 -11.20
C TYR A 183 4.42 5.67 -11.94
N LEU A 184 4.55 5.60 -13.26
CA LEU A 184 4.45 6.74 -14.18
C LEU A 184 4.08 6.17 -15.55
N TYR A 185 2.97 6.60 -16.13
CA TYR A 185 2.52 6.13 -17.46
C TYR A 185 3.17 6.90 -18.61
N ASP A 186 3.61 8.14 -18.39
CA ASP A 186 4.06 9.03 -19.47
C ASP A 186 5.21 9.95 -19.01
N PRO A 187 6.35 10.03 -19.74
CA PRO A 187 7.42 10.97 -19.46
C PRO A 187 7.07 12.46 -19.68
N VAL A 188 5.87 12.80 -20.19
CA VAL A 188 5.50 14.18 -20.56
C VAL A 188 4.99 15.03 -19.39
N GLN A 189 4.63 14.44 -18.24
CA GLN A 189 4.21 15.22 -17.06
C GLN A 189 5.38 15.39 -16.07
N PRO A 190 5.58 16.58 -15.48
CA PRO A 190 6.50 16.74 -14.35
C PRO A 190 5.94 15.96 -13.16
N GLY A 191 6.60 14.87 -12.78
CA GLY A 191 6.22 14.06 -11.62
C GLY A 191 7.06 12.78 -11.56
N SER A 192 7.43 12.39 -10.35
CA SER A 192 8.06 11.10 -10.06
C SER A 192 7.13 10.37 -9.11
N GLY A 193 6.36 9.39 -9.60
CA GLY A 193 5.54 8.56 -8.73
C GLY A 193 6.42 7.90 -7.68
N SER A 194 6.09 8.13 -6.41
CA SER A 194 6.83 7.61 -5.27
C SER A 194 5.88 6.81 -4.39
N GLY A 195 6.15 5.53 -4.23
CA GLY A 195 5.31 4.63 -3.45
C GLY A 195 6.09 3.96 -2.32
N THR A 196 5.44 3.80 -1.18
CA THR A 196 5.94 2.96 -0.08
C THR A 196 4.84 2.02 0.37
N VAL A 197 5.18 0.73 0.47
CA VAL A 197 4.36 -0.30 1.10
C VAL A 197 5.07 -0.81 2.34
N THR A 198 4.38 -0.83 3.47
CA THR A 198 4.90 -1.38 4.72
C THR A 198 4.02 -2.54 5.19
N LEU A 199 4.64 -3.71 5.36
CA LEU A 199 4.06 -4.93 5.91
C LEU A 199 4.66 -5.17 7.28
N THR A 200 3.86 -4.99 8.33
CA THR A 200 4.32 -5.11 9.73
C THR A 200 3.32 -5.91 10.56
N ASP A 201 3.71 -6.38 11.74
CA ASP A 201 2.84 -6.95 12.78
C ASP A 201 1.86 -8.02 12.24
N GLY A 202 2.36 -8.91 11.38
CA GLY A 202 1.57 -10.00 10.78
C GLY A 202 0.53 -9.57 9.74
N GLY A 203 0.51 -8.30 9.33
CA GLY A 203 -0.31 -7.83 8.22
C GLY A 203 0.05 -8.55 6.92
N THR A 204 -0.94 -8.89 6.08
CA THR A 204 -0.74 -9.69 4.87
C THR A 204 -1.21 -8.95 3.61
N ILE A 205 -0.34 -8.83 2.61
CA ILE A 205 -0.72 -8.50 1.24
C ILE A 205 -0.74 -9.78 0.41
N SER A 206 -1.85 -10.05 -0.28
CA SER A 206 -1.98 -11.15 -1.23
C SER A 206 -2.26 -10.64 -2.63
N ILE A 207 -1.37 -10.98 -3.56
CA ILE A 207 -1.46 -10.56 -4.96
C ILE A 207 -1.85 -11.76 -5.81
N ASP A 208 -3.02 -11.68 -6.46
CA ASP A 208 -3.61 -12.76 -7.27
C ASP A 208 -3.55 -14.12 -6.54
N SER A 209 -3.98 -14.15 -5.28
CA SER A 209 -3.93 -15.36 -4.43
C SER A 209 -2.54 -16.01 -4.29
N GLY A 210 -1.46 -15.25 -4.50
CA GLY A 210 -0.08 -15.72 -4.41
C GLY A 210 0.58 -16.00 -5.77
N THR A 211 -0.13 -15.90 -6.89
CA THR A 211 0.44 -16.09 -8.23
C THR A 211 0.87 -14.79 -8.90
N GLY A 212 0.52 -13.65 -8.31
CA GLY A 212 0.72 -12.34 -8.93
C GLY A 212 2.08 -11.70 -8.67
N THR A 213 2.22 -10.48 -9.18
CA THR A 213 3.46 -9.69 -9.14
C THR A 213 3.28 -8.39 -8.37
N LEU A 214 4.24 -8.10 -7.49
CA LEU A 214 4.47 -6.76 -6.95
C LEU A 214 5.51 -6.04 -7.83
N GLU A 215 5.15 -4.91 -8.44
CA GLU A 215 6.09 -4.07 -9.21
C GLU A 215 6.56 -2.88 -8.35
N LEU A 216 7.86 -2.67 -8.22
CA LEU A 216 8.47 -1.54 -7.49
C LEU A 216 9.26 -0.65 -8.46
N GLY A 217 9.00 0.65 -8.45
CA GLY A 217 9.71 1.63 -9.28
C GLY A 217 9.62 1.28 -10.77
N ARG A 218 8.41 1.11 -11.30
CA ARG A 218 8.17 0.51 -12.62
C ARG A 218 8.92 1.22 -13.76
N SER A 219 8.88 2.55 -13.75
CA SER A 219 9.40 3.40 -14.83
C SER A 219 10.60 4.24 -14.36
N GLY A 220 11.51 4.59 -15.26
CA GLY A 220 12.64 5.48 -14.95
C GLY A 220 12.17 6.77 -14.27
N GLY A 221 12.88 7.19 -13.22
CA GLY A 221 12.52 8.37 -12.40
C GLY A 221 11.43 8.13 -11.34
N THR A 222 10.82 6.94 -11.26
CA THR A 222 9.91 6.57 -10.17
C THR A 222 10.65 5.89 -9.01
N THR A 223 10.07 5.91 -7.81
CA THR A 223 10.60 5.22 -6.64
C THR A 223 9.54 4.30 -6.05
N GLY A 224 9.88 3.04 -5.82
CA GLY A 224 9.00 2.08 -5.15
C GLY A 224 9.76 1.36 -4.04
N THR A 225 9.23 1.42 -2.82
CA THR A 225 9.82 0.75 -1.65
C THR A 225 8.85 -0.24 -1.02
N LEU A 226 9.32 -1.45 -0.77
CA LEU A 226 8.66 -2.44 0.09
C LEU A 226 9.44 -2.56 1.40
N ASN A 227 8.79 -2.30 2.52
CA ASN A 227 9.32 -2.55 3.86
C ASN A 227 8.66 -3.80 4.46
N ILE A 228 9.49 -4.73 4.93
CA ILE A 228 9.08 -5.83 5.79
C ILE A 228 9.53 -5.50 7.22
N GLY A 229 8.55 -5.30 8.10
CA GLY A 229 8.74 -4.69 9.42
C GLY A 229 8.71 -3.17 9.31
N ALA A 230 9.78 -2.50 9.72
CA ALA A 230 9.90 -1.05 9.70
C ALA A 230 10.64 -0.52 8.45
N ALA A 231 10.64 0.81 8.26
CA ALA A 231 11.46 1.43 7.21
C ALA A 231 12.95 1.47 7.61
N ALA A 232 13.83 1.73 6.64
CA ALA A 232 15.26 1.87 6.90
C ALA A 232 15.55 3.05 7.84
N GLY A 233 16.32 2.79 8.91
CA GLY A 233 16.66 3.80 9.93
C GLY A 233 15.68 3.88 11.10
N ASP A 234 14.50 3.29 10.98
CA ASP A 234 13.54 3.18 12.09
C ASP A 234 13.85 1.97 12.99
N THR A 235 13.23 1.95 14.17
CA THR A 235 13.31 0.79 15.07
C THR A 235 12.65 -0.43 14.40
N PRO A 236 13.30 -1.60 14.38
CA PRO A 236 12.72 -2.80 13.79
C PRO A 236 11.36 -3.15 14.42
N ALA A 237 10.44 -3.65 13.60
CA ALA A 237 9.11 -4.09 14.02
C ALA A 237 8.83 -5.53 13.54
N ALA A 238 7.79 -6.18 14.07
CA ALA A 238 7.43 -7.52 13.61
C ALA A 238 7.13 -7.51 12.10
N PRO A 239 7.58 -8.52 11.34
CA PRO A 239 7.35 -8.54 9.90
C PRO A 239 5.87 -8.80 9.59
N GLY A 240 5.41 -8.28 8.46
CA GLY A 240 4.20 -8.77 7.78
C GLY A 240 4.53 -9.75 6.67
N ASN A 241 3.50 -10.24 5.97
CA ASN A 241 3.60 -11.30 4.97
C ASN A 241 3.24 -10.80 3.57
N LEU A 242 4.11 -11.08 2.60
CA LEU A 242 3.81 -10.89 1.18
C LEU A 242 3.50 -12.25 0.53
N ASN A 243 2.23 -12.49 0.19
CA ASN A 243 1.81 -13.65 -0.60
C ASN A 243 1.73 -13.26 -2.09
N ALA A 244 2.84 -13.42 -2.80
CA ALA A 244 2.97 -13.16 -4.23
C ALA A 244 4.00 -14.14 -4.83
N ALA A 245 3.96 -14.35 -6.15
CA ALA A 245 4.95 -15.19 -6.82
C ALA A 245 6.27 -14.43 -7.01
N THR A 246 6.17 -13.13 -7.33
CA THR A 246 7.31 -12.33 -7.75
C THR A 246 7.25 -10.90 -7.22
N VAL A 247 8.43 -10.34 -6.93
CA VAL A 247 8.68 -8.91 -6.79
C VAL A 247 9.56 -8.47 -7.97
N THR A 248 9.04 -7.57 -8.80
CA THR A 248 9.76 -7.03 -9.96
C THR A 248 10.23 -5.62 -9.66
N LEU A 249 11.54 -5.41 -9.67
CA LEU A 249 12.17 -4.10 -9.59
C LEU A 249 12.27 -3.53 -11.01
N GLY A 250 11.53 -2.45 -11.26
CA GLY A 250 11.41 -1.86 -12.59
C GLY A 250 12.66 -1.10 -13.06
N SER A 251 12.46 -0.16 -13.99
CA SER A 251 13.54 0.70 -14.49
C SER A 251 13.78 1.96 -13.65
N GLY A 252 12.93 2.21 -12.66
CA GLY A 252 13.11 3.23 -11.63
C GLY A 252 13.90 2.71 -10.43
N THR A 253 13.82 3.42 -9.32
CA THR A 253 14.44 3.01 -8.05
C THR A 253 13.51 2.06 -7.31
N GLY A 254 13.72 0.75 -7.47
CA GLY A 254 13.04 -0.29 -6.69
C GLY A 254 13.89 -0.73 -5.49
N LEU A 255 13.30 -0.72 -4.29
CA LEU A 255 13.98 -1.11 -3.05
C LEU A 255 13.12 -2.07 -2.22
N VAL A 256 13.70 -3.18 -1.78
CA VAL A 256 13.14 -4.05 -0.74
C VAL A 256 13.96 -3.89 0.52
N VAL A 257 13.29 -3.62 1.64
CA VAL A 257 13.91 -3.42 2.95
C VAL A 257 13.44 -4.50 3.91
N PHE A 258 14.39 -5.20 4.51
CA PHE A 258 14.16 -6.06 5.67
C PHE A 258 14.68 -5.34 6.91
N ASN A 259 13.76 -4.82 7.72
CA ASN A 259 14.08 -4.22 9.02
C ASN A 259 13.06 -4.70 10.05
N HIS A 260 13.22 -5.95 10.48
CA HIS A 260 12.28 -6.60 11.39
C HIS A 260 12.96 -7.18 12.63
N ASP A 261 12.17 -7.63 13.61
CA ASP A 261 12.64 -8.21 14.88
C ASP A 261 12.43 -9.73 15.00
N SER A 262 11.80 -10.37 14.00
CA SER A 262 11.64 -11.84 13.96
C SER A 262 12.97 -12.59 13.81
N GLU A 263 13.03 -13.78 14.43
CA GLU A 263 14.17 -14.71 14.42
C GLU A 263 14.03 -15.84 13.39
N ASP A 264 12.92 -15.92 12.65
CA ASP A 264 12.57 -17.05 11.78
C ASP A 264 11.73 -16.66 10.55
N TYR A 265 11.77 -15.39 10.13
CA TYR A 265 10.98 -14.91 9.02
C TYR A 265 11.41 -15.55 7.69
N THR A 266 10.45 -16.03 6.90
CA THR A 266 10.72 -16.60 5.57
C THR A 266 10.14 -15.73 4.48
N PHE A 267 10.97 -15.37 3.49
CA PHE A 267 10.58 -14.65 2.30
C PHE A 267 10.81 -15.52 1.05
N SER A 268 9.72 -15.89 0.39
CA SER A 268 9.72 -16.83 -0.74
C SER A 268 9.52 -16.24 -2.14
N PRO A 269 8.93 -15.04 -2.36
CA PRO A 269 8.78 -14.50 -3.71
C PRO A 269 10.13 -14.37 -4.44
N ASP A 270 10.15 -14.68 -5.74
CA ASP A 270 11.32 -14.40 -6.58
C ASP A 270 11.47 -12.88 -6.74
N ILE A 271 12.70 -12.37 -6.64
CA ILE A 271 12.99 -10.94 -6.80
C ILE A 271 13.75 -10.74 -8.11
N GLY A 272 13.14 -10.10 -9.09
CA GLY A 272 13.71 -9.88 -10.42
C GLY A 272 13.85 -8.40 -10.79
N GLY A 273 14.46 -8.14 -11.95
CA GLY A 273 14.64 -6.78 -12.48
C GLY A 273 15.90 -6.08 -11.98
N THR A 274 15.85 -4.74 -11.91
CA THR A 274 16.99 -3.89 -11.52
C THR A 274 16.63 -3.07 -10.30
N GLY A 275 17.38 -3.24 -9.22
CA GLY A 275 17.15 -2.48 -7.98
C GLY A 275 17.88 -3.12 -6.80
N ASP A 276 17.48 -2.74 -5.61
CA ASP A 276 18.23 -3.02 -4.39
C ASP A 276 17.41 -3.80 -3.36
N VAL A 277 18.10 -4.64 -2.60
CA VAL A 277 17.60 -5.35 -1.41
C VAL A 277 18.53 -5.00 -0.25
N ASP A 278 18.00 -4.37 0.78
CA ASP A 278 18.76 -3.99 1.97
C ASP A 278 18.26 -4.75 3.20
N VAL A 279 19.19 -5.31 3.97
CA VAL A 279 18.92 -6.04 5.22
C VAL A 279 19.52 -5.27 6.40
N TYR A 280 18.68 -4.86 7.35
CA TYR A 280 19.07 -4.06 8.52
C TYR A 280 18.94 -4.82 9.84
N SER A 281 17.89 -5.63 10.02
CA SER A 281 17.60 -6.32 11.29
C SER A 281 16.77 -7.59 11.06
N GLY A 282 16.79 -8.46 12.06
CA GLY A 282 16.03 -9.71 12.09
C GLY A 282 16.76 -10.86 11.40
N VAL A 283 16.12 -12.03 11.39
CA VAL A 283 16.61 -13.21 10.68
C VAL A 283 15.66 -13.50 9.51
N THR A 284 16.14 -13.26 8.29
CA THR A 284 15.38 -13.52 7.06
C THR A 284 15.91 -14.75 6.35
N THR A 285 15.07 -15.77 6.18
CA THR A 285 15.34 -16.91 5.29
C THR A 285 14.77 -16.61 3.92
N TYR A 286 15.64 -16.46 2.92
CA TYR A 286 15.24 -16.26 1.54
C TYR A 286 15.28 -17.58 0.76
N THR A 287 14.13 -17.98 0.23
CA THR A 287 13.97 -19.25 -0.53
C THR A 287 13.76 -19.04 -2.02
N GLY A 288 13.53 -17.80 -2.47
CA GLY A 288 13.28 -17.48 -3.87
C GLY A 288 14.56 -17.40 -4.72
N THR A 289 14.37 -17.02 -5.98
CA THR A 289 15.45 -16.72 -6.93
C THR A 289 15.61 -15.22 -7.07
N MET A 290 16.82 -14.73 -6.83
CA MET A 290 17.17 -13.33 -7.00
C MET A 290 17.85 -13.08 -8.34
N GLY A 291 17.33 -12.11 -9.08
CA GLY A 291 17.79 -11.72 -10.41
C GLY A 291 19.22 -11.21 -10.43
N SER A 292 19.87 -11.33 -11.58
CA SER A 292 21.29 -10.98 -11.76
C SER A 292 21.61 -9.48 -11.62
N SER A 293 20.59 -8.63 -11.77
CA SER A 293 20.71 -7.17 -11.72
C SER A 293 20.14 -6.58 -10.43
N VAL A 294 19.78 -7.45 -9.47
CA VAL A 294 19.38 -7.05 -8.13
C VAL A 294 20.62 -6.99 -7.25
N THR A 295 20.88 -5.84 -6.63
CA THR A 295 21.97 -5.72 -5.65
C THR A 295 21.44 -6.06 -4.27
N THR A 296 22.17 -6.84 -3.48
CA THR A 296 21.82 -7.11 -2.08
C THR A 296 22.91 -6.62 -1.16
N THR A 297 22.53 -5.77 -0.20
CA THR A 297 23.45 -5.26 0.81
C THR A 297 22.96 -5.65 2.20
N LEU A 298 23.75 -6.45 2.89
CA LEU A 298 23.54 -6.77 4.30
C LEU A 298 24.27 -5.73 5.13
N ARG A 299 23.51 -4.92 5.89
CA ARG A 299 24.02 -3.87 6.77
C ARG A 299 23.88 -4.27 8.24
N GLY A 300 23.01 -5.22 8.53
CA GLY A 300 22.75 -5.81 9.84
C GLY A 300 21.89 -7.06 9.71
N GLY A 301 21.32 -7.52 10.82
CA GLY A 301 20.50 -8.74 10.86
C GLY A 301 21.25 -10.01 10.44
N THR A 302 20.49 -11.06 10.16
CA THR A 302 20.98 -12.33 9.59
C THR A 302 20.17 -12.67 8.35
N PHE A 303 20.83 -12.94 7.24
CA PHE A 303 20.21 -13.39 6.01
C PHE A 303 20.63 -14.83 5.72
N ILE A 304 19.65 -15.74 5.66
CA ILE A 304 19.86 -17.15 5.35
C ILE A 304 19.42 -17.38 3.91
N LEU A 305 20.38 -17.56 3.01
CA LEU A 305 20.13 -17.85 1.60
C LEU A 305 19.94 -19.35 1.41
N ASN A 306 18.68 -19.79 1.33
CA ASN A 306 18.31 -21.15 0.89
C ASN A 306 18.00 -21.22 -0.62
N GLY A 307 17.66 -20.07 -1.22
CA GLY A 307 17.41 -19.92 -2.65
C GLY A 307 18.67 -19.68 -3.48
N SER A 308 18.58 -18.79 -4.47
CA SER A 308 19.74 -18.43 -5.30
C SER A 308 19.86 -16.93 -5.53
N MET A 309 21.10 -16.44 -5.62
CA MET A 309 21.41 -15.05 -5.96
C MET A 309 22.78 -14.93 -6.65
N GLN A 310 22.98 -13.91 -7.48
CA GLN A 310 24.23 -13.76 -8.24
C GLN A 310 25.32 -13.01 -7.48
N SER A 311 24.96 -12.01 -6.69
CA SER A 311 25.91 -11.23 -5.92
C SER A 311 25.31 -10.73 -4.61
N ALA A 312 26.15 -10.64 -3.58
CA ALA A 312 25.79 -10.01 -2.31
C ALA A 312 26.96 -9.17 -1.80
N THR A 313 26.66 -8.11 -1.07
CA THR A 313 27.62 -7.33 -0.29
C THR A 313 27.31 -7.53 1.19
N LEU A 314 28.25 -8.13 1.92
CA LEU A 314 28.18 -8.31 3.36
C LEU A 314 28.95 -7.17 4.05
N ASN A 315 28.21 -6.21 4.60
CA ASN A 315 28.73 -5.00 5.23
C ASN A 315 28.11 -4.80 6.63
N GLY A 316 28.08 -5.88 7.41
CA GLY A 316 27.46 -5.95 8.72
C GLY A 316 26.50 -7.14 8.84
N GLY A 317 26.16 -7.52 10.08
CA GLY A 317 25.26 -8.65 10.32
C GLY A 317 25.84 -10.02 9.97
N GLY A 318 24.99 -10.93 9.52
CA GLY A 318 25.31 -12.31 9.16
C GLY A 318 24.75 -12.74 7.80
N LEU A 319 25.53 -13.46 7.01
CA LEU A 319 25.09 -14.14 5.78
C LEU A 319 25.38 -15.63 5.90
N TYR A 320 24.34 -16.46 5.82
CA TYR A 320 24.45 -17.93 5.82
C TYR A 320 24.01 -18.47 4.47
N ILE A 321 24.92 -19.15 3.76
CA ILE A 321 24.70 -19.59 2.39
C ILE A 321 24.48 -21.10 2.37
N ASN A 322 23.23 -21.50 2.17
CA ASN A 322 22.82 -22.91 2.04
C ASN A 322 22.41 -23.26 0.59
N GLY A 323 22.01 -22.24 -0.19
CA GLY A 323 21.72 -22.34 -1.61
C GLY A 323 22.90 -21.92 -2.47
N THR A 324 22.63 -21.13 -3.52
CA THR A 324 23.66 -20.73 -4.50
C THR A 324 23.92 -19.24 -4.46
N LEU A 325 25.18 -18.85 -4.20
CA LEU A 325 25.69 -17.49 -4.35
C LEU A 325 26.79 -17.45 -5.41
N GLY A 326 26.64 -16.59 -6.42
CA GLY A 326 27.65 -16.42 -7.47
C GLY A 326 28.93 -15.72 -6.99
N SER A 327 28.79 -14.53 -6.40
CA SER A 327 29.91 -13.70 -5.94
C SER A 327 29.58 -13.00 -4.62
N LEU A 328 30.61 -12.77 -3.79
CA LEU A 328 30.47 -12.10 -2.51
C LEU A 328 31.49 -10.98 -2.38
N THR A 329 31.01 -9.78 -2.08
CA THR A 329 31.84 -8.68 -1.57
C THR A 329 31.78 -8.69 -0.05
N PHE A 330 32.81 -9.21 0.62
CA PHE A 330 32.88 -9.29 2.08
C PHE A 330 33.62 -8.07 2.64
N GLN A 331 32.90 -7.19 3.35
CA GLN A 331 33.45 -5.97 3.97
C GLN A 331 33.50 -6.05 5.49
N SER A 332 32.44 -6.57 6.13
CA SER A 332 32.38 -6.81 7.58
C SER A 332 31.22 -7.72 7.94
N GLY A 333 31.26 -8.39 9.10
CA GLY A 333 30.16 -9.23 9.62
C GLY A 333 30.54 -10.70 9.77
N THR A 334 29.52 -11.55 9.76
CA THR A 334 29.64 -13.02 9.90
C THR A 334 29.24 -13.70 8.60
N LEU A 335 30.11 -14.55 8.07
CA LEU A 335 29.82 -15.40 6.92
C LEU A 335 29.83 -16.86 7.35
N GLY A 336 28.79 -17.61 6.99
CA GLY A 336 28.67 -19.04 7.27
C GLY A 336 27.83 -19.78 6.23
N GLY A 337 27.46 -21.01 6.56
CA GLY A 337 26.63 -21.88 5.72
C GLY A 337 27.42 -22.98 4.99
N ASN A 338 26.70 -23.76 4.21
CA ASN A 338 27.19 -24.99 3.57
C ASN A 338 27.96 -24.75 2.26
N THR A 339 27.76 -23.61 1.60
CA THR A 339 28.24 -23.35 0.23
C THR A 339 28.95 -22.01 0.11
N ILE A 340 29.96 -21.78 0.95
CA ILE A 340 30.75 -20.54 0.94
C ILE A 340 31.52 -20.39 -0.39
N PRO A 341 31.38 -19.27 -1.13
CA PRO A 341 32.08 -19.05 -2.40
C PRO A 341 33.61 -19.06 -2.26
N PHE A 342 34.34 -19.51 -3.27
CA PHE A 342 35.80 -19.44 -3.29
C PHE A 342 36.29 -18.05 -3.75
N GLY A 343 37.45 -17.61 -3.25
CA GLY A 343 38.17 -16.45 -3.82
C GLY A 343 37.83 -15.07 -3.24
N PHE A 344 37.41 -14.99 -1.97
CA PHE A 344 37.19 -13.71 -1.26
C PHE A 344 38.28 -13.44 -0.22
N THR A 345 38.47 -12.17 0.13
CA THR A 345 39.33 -11.75 1.24
C THR A 345 38.49 -11.63 2.51
N VAL A 346 38.96 -12.21 3.62
CA VAL A 346 38.33 -12.03 4.94
C VAL A 346 38.81 -10.69 5.52
N PRO A 347 37.93 -9.71 5.74
CA PRO A 347 38.32 -8.44 6.33
C PRO A 347 38.70 -8.61 7.81
N SER A 348 39.62 -7.77 8.30
CA SER A 348 39.98 -7.77 9.71
C SER A 348 38.75 -7.55 10.60
N GLY A 349 38.62 -8.34 11.68
CA GLY A 349 37.48 -8.28 12.60
C GLY A 349 36.21 -9.00 12.13
N SER A 350 36.21 -9.62 10.95
CA SER A 350 35.08 -10.43 10.46
C SER A 350 35.17 -11.87 10.96
N VAL A 351 34.02 -12.56 10.98
CA VAL A 351 33.90 -13.94 11.47
C VAL A 351 33.55 -14.89 10.33
N LEU A 352 34.28 -16.00 10.22
CA LEU A 352 33.85 -17.18 9.46
C LEU A 352 33.23 -18.17 10.45
N ALA A 353 31.92 -18.35 10.37
CA ALA A 353 31.21 -19.34 11.16
C ALA A 353 31.25 -20.70 10.45
N PRO A 354 31.52 -21.80 11.18
CA PRO A 354 31.34 -23.14 10.60
C PRO A 354 29.88 -23.34 10.19
N GLY A 355 29.68 -23.97 9.03
CA GLY A 355 28.38 -24.43 8.54
C GLY A 355 27.86 -25.64 9.31
#